data_AF-A0A519I229-F1
#
_entry.id   AF-A0A519I229-F1
#
_cell.length_a   1.000
_cell.length_b   1.000
_cell.length_c   1.000
_cell.angle_alpha   90.00
_cell.angle_beta   90.00
_cell.angle_gamma   90.00
#
_symmetry.space_group_name_H-M   'P 1'
#
loop_
_entity.id
_entity.type
_entity.pdbx_description
1 polymer ?
#
loop_
_entity_poly.entity_id
_entity_poly.type
_entity_poly.pdbx_seq_one_letter_code
_entity_poly.pdbx_strand_id
1 'polypeptide(L)'
;MTSADTQDQVRALRRQLQSLLENAQANERKLDRFDALERRLVAVESMEELVNLLLVDCRADFGLDAAELWLVDLDGELQRALPALPMVKAPRLLDSHAPLKEVFGAVRNSRLIGPGHEEAVLAAAFGAGTPIRSAALLPL
;
A
#
# COMPACT_ATOMS: atom_id res chain seq x y z
N MET A 1 14.87 37.63 32.73
CA MET A 1 14.33 37.09 31.46
C MET A 1 15.01 37.84 30.33
N THR A 2 16.00 37.21 29.71
CA THR A 2 16.93 37.84 28.77
C THR A 2 16.35 37.83 27.35
N SER A 3 16.60 38.87 26.56
CA SER A 3 16.13 38.98 25.16
C SER A 3 16.60 37.82 24.27
N ALA A 4 17.72 37.19 24.63
CA ALA A 4 18.24 35.98 24.00
C ALA A 4 17.29 34.77 24.13
N ASP A 5 16.71 34.53 25.31
CA ASP A 5 15.74 33.43 25.52
C ASP A 5 14.50 33.60 24.64
N THR A 6 14.01 34.84 24.50
CA THR A 6 12.85 35.14 23.66
C THR A 6 13.16 34.95 22.16
N GLN A 7 14.37 35.30 21.71
CA GLN A 7 14.78 35.08 20.33
C GLN A 7 14.96 33.60 19.99
N ASP A 8 15.47 32.80 20.92
CA ASP A 8 15.60 31.35 20.76
C ASP A 8 14.24 30.66 20.74
N GLN A 9 13.30 31.10 21.58
CA GLN A 9 11.92 30.61 21.57
C GLN A 9 11.18 30.93 20.26
N VAL A 10 11.35 32.14 19.73
CA VAL A 10 10.78 32.53 18.42
C VAL A 10 11.39 31.71 17.28
N ARG A 11 12.69 31.41 17.32
CA ARG A 11 13.34 30.54 16.32
C ARG A 11 12.85 29.10 16.41
N ALA A 12 12.72 28.56 17.61
CA ALA A 12 12.18 27.21 17.84
C ALA A 12 10.74 27.10 17.32
N LEU A 13 9.89 28.09 17.64
CA LEU A 13 8.50 28.11 17.20
C LEU A 13 8.38 28.22 15.67
N ARG A 14 9.21 29.05 15.02
CA ARG A 14 9.26 29.14 13.55
C ARG A 14 9.66 27.81 12.91
N ARG A 15 10.63 27.09 13.48
CA ARG A 15 11.00 25.75 12.98
C ARG A 15 9.87 24.74 13.15
N GLN A 16 9.17 24.77 14.28
CA GLN A 16 8.01 23.90 14.49
C GLN A 16 6.88 24.20 13.51
N LEU A 17 6.55 25.48 13.30
CA LEU A 17 5.55 25.89 12.31
C LEU A 17 5.93 25.48 10.90
N GLN A 18 7.20 25.66 10.52
CA GLN A 18 7.70 25.23 9.22
C GLN A 18 7.54 23.72 9.03
N SER A 19 7.91 22.91 10.03
CA SER A 19 7.73 21.45 9.98
C SER A 19 6.26 21.06 9.90
N LEU A 20 5.37 21.73 10.63
CA LEU A 20 3.93 21.48 10.57
C LEU A 20 3.35 21.80 9.20
N LEU A 21 3.77 22.90 8.57
CA LEU A 21 3.36 23.28 7.22
C LEU A 21 3.86 22.27 6.18
N GLU A 22 5.11 21.84 6.27
CA GLU A 22 5.67 20.81 5.38
C GLU A 22 4.92 19.48 5.53
N ASN A 23 4.62 19.07 6.76
CA ASN A 23 3.83 17.87 7.03
C ASN A 23 2.40 18.00 6.50
N ALA A 24 1.76 19.17 6.64
CA ALA A 24 0.43 19.44 6.13
C ALA A 24 0.40 19.33 4.59
N GLN A 25 1.35 19.96 3.90
CA GLN A 25 1.47 19.86 2.44
C GLN A 25 1.75 18.43 1.97
N ALA A 26 2.60 17.69 2.69
CA ALA A 26 2.86 16.30 2.37
C ALA A 26 1.61 15.43 2.56
N ASN A 27 0.78 15.73 3.55
CA ASN A 27 -0.48 15.03 3.78
C ASN A 27 -1.54 15.38 2.74
N GLU A 28 -1.67 16.65 2.36
CA GLU A 28 -2.57 17.10 1.29
C GLU A 28 -2.28 16.37 -0.03
N ARG A 29 -1.01 16.31 -0.44
CA ARG A 29 -0.61 15.54 -1.63
C ARG A 29 -0.95 14.05 -1.55
N LYS A 30 -0.91 13.45 -0.35
CA LYS A 30 -1.32 12.05 -0.17
C LYS A 30 -2.83 11.92 -0.33
N LEU A 31 -3.61 12.83 0.25
CA LEU A 31 -5.07 12.85 0.14
C LEU A 31 -5.52 13.02 -1.31
N ASP A 32 -4.95 13.98 -2.05
CA ASP A 32 -5.26 14.19 -3.47
C ASP A 32 -5.05 12.93 -4.31
N ARG A 33 -3.99 12.17 -3.99
CA ARG A 33 -3.67 10.92 -4.67
C ARG A 33 -4.59 9.76 -4.27
N PHE A 34 -5.07 9.72 -3.03
CA PHE A 34 -6.11 8.78 -2.61
C PHE A 34 -7.44 9.09 -3.27
N ASP A 35 -7.87 10.35 -3.30
CA ASP A 35 -9.11 10.77 -3.97
C ASP A 35 -9.09 10.44 -5.46
N ALA A 36 -7.95 10.66 -6.13
CA ALA A 36 -7.78 10.29 -7.53
C ALA A 36 -7.87 8.76 -7.74
N LEU A 37 -7.25 7.97 -6.86
CA LEU A 37 -7.32 6.52 -6.91
C LEU A 37 -8.76 6.03 -6.68
N GLU A 38 -9.49 6.57 -5.71
CA GLU A 38 -10.88 6.19 -5.42
C GLU A 38 -11.79 6.45 -6.63
N ARG A 39 -11.65 7.61 -7.26
CA ARG A 39 -12.42 7.92 -8.49
C ARG A 39 -12.14 6.92 -9.60
N ARG A 40 -10.88 6.52 -9.76
CA ARG A 40 -10.49 5.53 -10.77
C ARG A 40 -11.06 4.16 -10.43
N LEU A 41 -10.97 3.72 -9.16
CA LEU A 41 -11.56 2.46 -8.69
C LEU A 41 -13.08 2.39 -8.95
N VAL A 42 -13.80 3.48 -8.70
CA VAL A 42 -15.25 3.56 -8.99
C VAL A 42 -15.54 3.54 -10.49
N ALA A 43 -14.64 4.04 -11.31
CA ALA A 43 -14.79 4.11 -12.76
C ALA A 43 -14.35 2.84 -13.50
N VAL A 44 -13.70 1.88 -12.81
CA VAL A 44 -13.24 0.65 -13.43
C VAL A 44 -14.43 -0.18 -13.94
N GLU A 45 -14.39 -0.57 -15.22
CA GLU A 45 -15.46 -1.34 -15.86
C GLU A 45 -15.15 -2.83 -15.97
N SER A 46 -13.92 -3.24 -15.64
CA SER A 46 -13.46 -4.63 -15.79
C SER A 46 -12.46 -5.08 -14.71
N MET A 47 -12.42 -6.40 -14.46
CA MET A 47 -11.46 -7.00 -13.52
C MET A 47 -10.00 -6.78 -13.94
N GLU A 48 -9.71 -6.78 -15.25
CA GLU A 48 -8.35 -6.52 -15.75
C GLU A 48 -7.88 -5.11 -15.39
N GLU A 49 -8.73 -4.12 -15.66
CA GLU A 49 -8.42 -2.73 -15.36
C GLU A 49 -8.25 -2.52 -13.86
N LEU A 50 -9.04 -3.20 -13.02
CA LEU A 50 -8.87 -3.19 -11.57
C LEU A 50 -7.49 -3.72 -11.17
N VAL A 51 -7.09 -4.88 -11.71
CA VAL A 51 -5.81 -5.48 -11.34
C VAL A 51 -4.62 -4.66 -11.86
N ASN A 52 -4.69 -4.14 -13.09
CA ASN A 52 -3.66 -3.26 -13.62
C ASN A 52 -3.55 -1.98 -12.79
N LEU A 53 -4.68 -1.39 -12.40
CA LEU A 53 -4.70 -0.23 -11.51
C LEU A 53 -4.02 -0.53 -10.17
N LEU A 54 -4.33 -1.67 -9.54
CA LEU A 54 -3.76 -2.03 -8.23
C LEU A 54 -2.28 -2.46 -8.29
N LEU A 55 -1.84 -3.14 -9.34
CA LEU A 55 -0.47 -3.68 -9.44
C LEU A 55 0.52 -2.75 -10.16
N VAL A 56 0.04 -1.95 -11.11
CA VAL A 56 0.88 -1.08 -11.94
C VAL A 56 0.71 0.37 -11.52
N ASP A 57 -0.51 0.89 -11.53
CA ASP A 57 -0.75 2.32 -11.33
C ASP A 57 -0.55 2.72 -9.88
N CYS A 58 -1.07 1.95 -8.91
CA CYS A 58 -0.80 2.17 -7.50
C CYS A 58 0.71 2.13 -7.21
N ARG A 59 1.46 1.25 -7.88
CA ARG A 59 2.91 1.19 -7.69
C ARG A 59 3.58 2.48 -8.19
N ALA A 60 3.20 2.95 -9.37
CA ALA A 60 3.75 4.16 -9.98
C ALA A 60 3.33 5.43 -9.23
N ASP A 61 2.03 5.59 -8.96
CA ASP A 61 1.47 6.74 -8.26
C ASP A 61 2.05 6.82 -6.86
N PHE A 62 2.14 5.70 -6.11
CA PHE A 62 2.64 5.67 -4.74
C PHE A 62 4.15 5.50 -4.57
N GLY A 63 4.90 5.35 -5.67
CA GLY A 63 6.35 5.17 -5.60
C GLY A 63 6.74 3.94 -4.78
N LEU A 64 5.95 2.87 -4.88
CA LEU A 64 6.16 1.63 -4.15
C LEU A 64 7.22 0.79 -4.86
N ASP A 65 8.10 0.13 -4.10
CA ASP A 65 9.09 -0.79 -4.67
C ASP A 65 8.42 -2.03 -5.28
N ALA A 66 7.34 -2.51 -4.67
CA ALA A 66 6.54 -3.63 -5.15
C ALA A 66 5.08 -3.52 -4.69
N ALA A 67 4.19 -4.13 -5.47
CA ALA A 67 2.79 -4.35 -5.14
C ALA A 67 2.44 -5.81 -5.46
N GLU A 68 1.76 -6.48 -4.54
CA GLU A 68 1.27 -7.86 -4.69
C GLU A 68 -0.23 -7.89 -4.42
N LEU A 69 -0.98 -8.61 -5.25
CA LEU A 69 -2.43 -8.75 -5.13
C LEU A 69 -2.77 -10.23 -5.04
N TRP A 70 -3.46 -10.61 -3.96
CA TRP A 70 -3.87 -11.98 -3.70
C TRP A 70 -5.39 -12.04 -3.80
N LEU A 71 -5.90 -12.87 -4.70
CA LEU A 71 -7.34 -13.06 -4.91
C LEU A 71 -7.71 -14.50 -4.57
N VAL A 72 -8.80 -14.68 -3.83
CA VAL A 72 -9.32 -16.03 -3.54
C VAL A 72 -10.31 -16.39 -4.64
N ASP A 73 -10.07 -17.51 -5.30
CA ASP A 73 -10.88 -18.03 -6.40
C ASP A 73 -11.27 -19.48 -6.10
N LEU A 74 -12.32 -19.65 -5.29
CA LEU A 74 -12.77 -20.97 -4.84
C LEU A 74 -13.37 -21.80 -5.98
N ASP A 75 -14.04 -21.13 -6.94
CA ASP A 75 -14.80 -21.77 -8.01
C ASP A 75 -14.05 -21.82 -9.36
N GLY A 76 -12.83 -21.25 -9.40
CA GLY A 76 -12.00 -21.17 -10.59
C GLY A 76 -12.56 -20.20 -11.65
N GLU A 77 -13.44 -19.29 -11.26
CA GLU A 77 -14.07 -18.33 -12.16
C GLU A 77 -13.08 -17.24 -12.57
N LEU A 78 -12.31 -16.72 -11.61
CA LEU A 78 -11.29 -15.71 -11.89
C LEU A 78 -10.18 -16.31 -12.76
N GLN A 79 -9.76 -17.54 -12.49
CA GLN A 79 -8.78 -18.27 -13.28
C GLN A 79 -9.24 -18.51 -14.72
N ARG A 80 -10.55 -18.57 -14.98
CA ARG A 80 -11.10 -18.68 -16.35
C ARG A 80 -11.29 -17.33 -17.02
N ALA A 81 -11.56 -16.27 -16.25
CA ALA A 81 -11.82 -14.92 -16.76
C ALA A 81 -10.54 -14.10 -17.02
N LEU A 82 -9.50 -14.26 -16.19
CA LEU A 82 -8.21 -13.55 -16.28
C LEU A 82 -7.26 -13.94 -17.44
N PRO A 83 -7.17 -15.20 -17.92
CA PRO A 83 -6.09 -15.63 -18.82
C PRO A 83 -6.22 -15.11 -20.26
N ALA A 84 -7.31 -14.44 -20.61
CA ALA A 84 -7.51 -13.88 -21.95
C ALA A 84 -6.83 -12.51 -22.16
N LEU A 85 -6.27 -11.89 -21.11
CA LEU A 85 -5.94 -10.48 -21.12
C LEU A 85 -4.43 -10.24 -20.85
N PRO A 86 -3.77 -9.33 -21.60
CA PRO A 86 -2.34 -9.07 -21.47
C PRO A 86 -2.05 -8.26 -20.20
N MET A 87 -1.90 -8.94 -19.07
CA MET A 87 -1.55 -8.31 -17.80
C MET A 87 -0.03 -8.13 -17.68
N VAL A 88 0.42 -6.93 -17.30
CA VAL A 88 1.85 -6.66 -17.03
C VAL A 88 2.34 -7.45 -15.83
N LYS A 89 1.46 -7.67 -14.85
CA LYS A 89 1.68 -8.53 -13.69
C LYS A 89 0.37 -9.22 -13.32
N ALA A 90 0.39 -10.54 -13.20
CA ALA A 90 -0.78 -11.32 -12.82
C ALA A 90 -0.97 -11.33 -11.28
N PRO A 91 -2.22 -11.31 -10.78
CA PRO A 91 -2.49 -11.48 -9.36
C PRO A 91 -2.25 -12.94 -8.96
N ARG A 92 -1.93 -13.16 -7.68
CA ARG A 92 -1.81 -14.50 -7.11
C ARG A 92 -3.21 -15.03 -6.79
N LEU A 93 -3.65 -16.04 -7.53
CA LEU A 93 -4.91 -16.72 -7.27
C LEU A 93 -4.70 -17.78 -6.18
N LEU A 94 -5.60 -17.81 -5.20
CA LEU A 94 -5.61 -18.74 -4.08
C LEU A 94 -6.86 -19.61 -4.17
N ASP A 95 -6.68 -20.91 -4.02
CA ASP A 95 -7.75 -21.91 -3.97
C ASP A 95 -8.49 -21.95 -2.62
N SER A 96 -7.99 -21.22 -1.63
CA SER A 96 -8.49 -21.26 -0.26
C SER A 96 -8.13 -20.02 0.53
N HIS A 97 -8.83 -19.80 1.64
CA HIS A 97 -8.53 -18.73 2.59
C HIS A 97 -7.35 -19.04 3.53
N ALA A 98 -6.77 -20.24 3.48
CA ALA A 98 -5.72 -20.65 4.42
C ALA A 98 -4.46 -19.76 4.35
N PRO A 99 -3.92 -19.43 3.16
CA PRO A 99 -2.76 -18.55 3.06
C PRO A 99 -3.05 -17.12 3.58
N LEU A 100 -4.27 -16.63 3.42
CA LEU A 100 -4.67 -15.34 3.97
C LEU A 100 -4.75 -15.35 5.50
N LYS A 101 -5.17 -16.47 6.10
CA LYS A 101 -5.16 -16.61 7.57
C LYS A 101 -3.75 -16.64 8.13
N GLU A 102 -2.78 -17.18 7.40
CA GLU A 102 -1.37 -17.15 7.82
C GLU A 102 -0.80 -15.73 7.78
N VAL A 103 -1.16 -14.94 6.77
CA VAL A 103 -0.66 -13.57 6.59
C VAL A 103 -1.37 -12.55 7.50
N PHE A 104 -2.69 -12.62 7.64
CA PHE A 104 -3.48 -11.67 8.45
C PHE A 104 -3.72 -12.14 9.89
N GLY A 105 -3.59 -13.44 10.16
CA GLY A 105 -3.98 -14.01 11.45
C GLY A 105 -5.50 -14.11 11.61
N ALA A 106 -5.97 -14.02 12.86
CA ALA A 106 -7.38 -14.17 13.20
C ALA A 106 -8.27 -13.01 12.73
N VAL A 107 -7.70 -11.83 12.50
CA VAL A 107 -8.45 -10.61 12.14
C VAL A 107 -7.81 -9.98 10.89
N ARG A 108 -8.66 -9.61 9.92
CA ARG A 108 -8.23 -8.97 8.68
C ARG A 108 -8.23 -7.46 8.88
N ASN A 109 -7.08 -6.90 9.20
CA ASN A 109 -6.91 -5.46 9.42
C ASN A 109 -5.73 -4.93 8.61
N SER A 110 -5.87 -3.68 8.16
CA SER A 110 -4.79 -2.96 7.52
C SER A 110 -3.65 -2.75 8.51
N ARG A 111 -2.45 -3.23 8.17
CA ARG A 111 -1.26 -3.09 9.03
C ARG A 111 0.02 -2.96 8.22
N LEU A 112 0.99 -2.25 8.80
CA LEU A 112 2.35 -2.19 8.28
C LEU A 112 3.16 -3.34 8.86
N ILE A 113 3.77 -4.13 7.99
CA ILE A 113 4.70 -5.20 8.33
C ILE A 113 6.13 -4.79 7.97
N GLY A 114 7.11 -5.24 8.75
CA GLY A 114 8.51 -4.79 8.64
C GLY A 114 9.53 -5.86 9.00
N PRO A 115 10.82 -5.51 9.02
CA PRO A 115 11.88 -6.47 9.26
C PRO A 115 11.87 -6.97 10.73
N GLY A 116 12.27 -8.21 10.95
CA GLY A 116 12.26 -8.85 12.28
C GLY A 116 11.18 -9.93 12.39
N HIS A 117 10.23 -9.77 13.30
CA HIS A 117 9.24 -10.82 13.61
C HIS A 117 8.28 -11.15 12.45
N GLU A 118 8.17 -10.27 11.45
CA GLU A 118 7.25 -10.42 10.31
C GLU A 118 7.98 -10.68 8.98
N GLU A 119 9.27 -10.99 9.05
CA GLU A 119 10.10 -11.27 7.86
C GLU A 119 9.62 -12.51 7.11
N ALA A 120 9.08 -13.52 7.81
CA ALA A 120 8.44 -14.68 7.21
C ALA A 120 7.17 -14.29 6.41
N VAL A 121 6.42 -13.29 6.88
CA VAL A 121 5.21 -12.79 6.20
C VAL A 121 5.59 -12.00 4.94
N LEU A 122 6.64 -11.18 5.02
CA LEU A 122 7.21 -10.48 3.86
C LEU A 122 7.70 -11.46 2.79
N ALA A 123 8.44 -12.50 3.20
CA ALA A 123 8.92 -13.54 2.29
C ALA A 123 7.78 -14.37 1.67
N ALA A 124 6.71 -14.66 2.43
CA ALA A 124 5.53 -15.32 1.89
C ALA A 124 4.76 -14.46 0.87
N ALA A 125 4.70 -13.15 1.12
CA ALA A 125 4.01 -12.17 0.29
C ALA A 125 4.73 -11.87 -1.04
N PHE A 126 6.03 -11.56 -0.98
CA PHE A 126 6.82 -11.06 -2.12
C PHE A 126 7.84 -12.06 -2.65
N GLY A 127 8.03 -13.20 -1.99
CA GLY A 127 9.04 -14.20 -2.31
C GLY A 127 10.31 -14.07 -1.46
N ALA A 128 11.00 -15.19 -1.23
CA ALA A 128 12.26 -15.19 -0.49
C ALA A 128 13.35 -14.46 -1.31
N GLY A 129 14.02 -13.48 -0.70
CA GLY A 129 15.12 -12.74 -1.32
C GLY A 129 14.73 -11.42 -2.00
N THR A 130 13.47 -11.00 -1.93
CA THR A 130 13.10 -9.64 -2.38
C THR A 130 13.72 -8.56 -1.50
N PRO A 131 14.15 -7.41 -2.07
CA PRO A 131 14.73 -6.30 -1.31
C PRO A 131 13.72 -5.48 -0.48
N ILE A 132 12.47 -5.96 -0.36
CA ILE A 132 11.38 -5.27 0.33
C ILE A 132 11.61 -5.31 1.84
N ARG A 133 11.79 -4.13 2.43
CA ARG A 133 12.04 -3.99 3.87
C ARG A 133 10.76 -3.90 4.69
N SER A 134 9.68 -3.40 4.10
CA SER A 134 8.39 -3.24 4.74
C SER A 134 7.27 -3.27 3.72
N ALA A 135 6.08 -3.68 4.12
CA ALA A 135 4.91 -3.69 3.27
C ALA A 135 3.65 -3.31 4.05
N ALA A 136 2.65 -2.78 3.36
CA ALA A 136 1.32 -2.60 3.91
C ALA A 136 0.46 -3.81 3.51
N LEU A 137 -0.11 -4.50 4.49
CA LEU A 137 -1.13 -5.51 4.26
C LEU A 137 -2.49 -4.82 4.28
N LEU A 138 -3.27 -4.99 3.23
CA LEU A 138 -4.59 -4.39 3.07
C LEU A 138 -5.61 -5.51 2.74
N PRO A 139 -6.62 -5.74 3.58
CA PRO A 139 -7.74 -6.60 3.23
C PRO A 139 -8.71 -5.77 2.37
N LEU A 140 -8.66 -5.98 1.06
CA LEU A 140 -9.59 -5.40 0.08
C LEU A 140 -10.85 -6.27 -0.06
#